data_AF-A0A849IUQ2-F1
#
_entry.id   AF-A0A849IUQ2-F1
#
_cell.length_a   1.000
_cell.length_b   1.000
_cell.length_c   1.000
_cell.angle_alpha   90.00
_cell.angle_beta   90.00
_cell.angle_gamma   90.00
#
_symmetry.space_group_name_H-M   'P 1'
#
loop_
_entity.id
_entity.type
_entity.pdbx_description
1 polymer ?
#
loop_
_entity_poly.entity_id
_entity_poly.type
_entity_poly.pdbx_seq_one_letter_code
_entity_poly.pdbx_strand_id
1 'polypeptide(L)'
;MIATFLEVLGMSLPGNRRVSWEFAVWRKAASNPKSLAAEVKDLVVAYLKQETIGPLKGIGRYLGFGVAGSVLVAVGLLMLIIGILRLLQSETGSTFTGNLSWLPYLITAAIATVFLAITAIAIRRQPKRF
;
A
#
# COMPACT_ATOMS: atom_id res chain seq x y z
N MET A 1 -56.13 -12.36 33.95
CA MET A 1 -56.44 -13.40 34.96
C MET A 1 -55.41 -13.42 36.11
N ILE A 2 -54.10 -13.33 35.85
CA ILE A 2 -53.07 -13.28 36.92
C ILE A 2 -53.10 -11.99 37.75
N ALA A 3 -53.42 -10.84 37.14
CA ALA A 3 -53.45 -9.54 37.84
C ALA A 3 -54.54 -9.47 38.93
N THR A 4 -55.73 -10.00 38.65
CA THR A 4 -56.87 -10.00 39.58
C THR A 4 -56.65 -10.92 40.79
N PHE A 5 -55.84 -11.98 40.61
CA PHE A 5 -55.49 -12.92 41.67
C PHE A 5 -54.52 -12.32 42.70
N LEU A 6 -53.68 -11.36 42.29
CA LEU A 6 -52.69 -10.72 43.17
C LEU A 6 -53.29 -9.58 44.01
N GLU A 7 -54.36 -8.93 43.53
CA GLU A 7 -55.10 -7.92 44.30
C GLU A 7 -55.84 -8.52 45.51
N VAL A 8 -56.42 -9.71 45.36
CA VAL A 8 -57.13 -10.42 46.45
C VAL A 8 -56.18 -10.81 47.60
N LEU A 9 -54.88 -10.96 47.31
CA LEU A 9 -53.83 -11.32 48.28
C LEU A 9 -53.18 -10.11 48.97
N GLY A 10 -53.64 -8.88 48.68
CA GLY A 10 -53.10 -7.65 49.28
C GLY A 10 -51.66 -7.32 48.86
N MET A 11 -51.12 -7.99 47.85
CA MET A 11 -49.78 -7.72 47.33
C MET A 11 -49.83 -6.65 46.23
N SER A 12 -49.46 -5.42 46.57
CA SER A 12 -49.15 -4.39 45.58
C SER A 12 -47.94 -4.86 44.75
N LEU A 13 -48.11 -4.95 43.43
CA LEU A 13 -47.02 -5.28 42.51
C LEU A 13 -45.83 -4.33 42.78
N PRO A 14 -44.61 -4.86 43.03
CA PRO A 14 -43.45 -4.00 43.23
C PRO A 14 -43.23 -3.18 41.96
N GLY A 15 -43.34 -1.85 42.10
CA GLY A 15 -43.19 -0.89 41.02
C GLY A 15 -41.97 -1.21 40.17
N ASN A 16 -42.19 -1.31 38.86
CA ASN A 16 -41.23 -1.77 37.87
C ASN A 16 -40.00 -0.83 37.80
N ARG A 17 -39.04 -1.04 38.71
CA ARG A 17 -37.74 -0.35 38.74
C ARG A 17 -36.78 -0.81 37.63
N ARG A 18 -37.22 -1.61 36.65
CA ARG A 18 -36.31 -2.10 35.60
C ARG A 18 -36.11 -1.13 34.44
N VAL A 19 -36.89 -0.05 34.37
CA VAL A 19 -36.88 0.87 33.22
C VAL A 19 -35.93 2.06 33.39
N SER A 20 -35.38 2.30 34.59
CA SER A 20 -34.57 3.49 34.85
C SER A 20 -33.17 3.44 34.24
N TRP A 21 -32.58 2.25 34.07
CA TRP A 21 -31.19 2.08 33.61
C TRP A 21 -31.06 2.40 32.12
N GLU A 22 -32.06 2.01 31.33
CA GLU A 22 -32.11 2.32 29.90
C GLU A 22 -32.21 3.84 29.71
N PHE A 23 -33.16 4.50 30.39
CA PHE A 23 -33.28 5.96 30.31
C PHE A 23 -32.06 6.71 30.86
N ALA A 24 -31.30 6.14 31.80
CA ALA A 24 -30.08 6.75 32.31
C ALA A 24 -28.92 6.65 31.30
N VAL A 25 -28.76 5.50 30.64
CA VAL A 25 -27.79 5.31 29.55
C VAL A 25 -28.10 6.24 28.38
N TRP A 26 -29.36 6.30 27.96
CA TRP A 26 -29.80 7.18 26.88
C TRP A 26 -29.71 8.67 27.24
N ARG A 27 -29.99 9.07 28.49
CA ARG A 27 -29.77 10.47 28.94
C ARG A 27 -28.32 10.87 28.91
N LYS A 28 -27.42 9.97 29.34
CA LYS A 28 -25.98 10.24 29.40
C LYS A 28 -25.37 10.33 28.00
N ALA A 29 -25.86 9.54 27.05
CA ALA A 29 -25.49 9.65 25.63
C ALA A 29 -26.05 10.93 24.99
N ALA A 30 -27.29 11.31 25.30
CA ALA A 30 -27.94 12.52 24.78
C ALA A 30 -27.42 13.83 25.39
N SER A 31 -26.88 13.80 26.62
CA SER A 31 -26.43 15.01 27.33
C SER A 31 -25.08 15.53 26.85
N ASN A 32 -24.30 14.74 26.11
CA ASN A 32 -22.97 15.13 25.66
C ASN A 32 -22.69 14.77 24.18
N PRO A 33 -23.45 15.34 23.23
CA PRO A 33 -23.34 15.01 21.80
C PRO A 33 -21.96 15.33 21.21
N LYS A 34 -21.24 16.29 21.81
CA LYS A 34 -19.86 16.64 21.42
C LYS A 34 -18.86 15.54 21.76
N SER A 35 -19.02 14.85 22.89
CA SER A 35 -18.14 13.75 23.25
C SER A 35 -18.40 12.51 22.40
N LEU A 36 -19.67 12.24 22.05
CA LEU A 36 -20.02 11.15 21.13
C LEU A 36 -19.42 11.37 19.73
N ALA A 37 -19.51 12.60 19.21
CA ALA A 37 -18.93 12.92 17.91
C ALA A 37 -17.39 12.79 17.90
N ALA A 38 -16.73 13.17 19.00
CA ALA A 38 -15.30 12.98 19.17
C ALA A 38 -14.93 11.49 19.24
N GLU A 39 -15.69 10.70 19.98
CA GLU A 39 -15.46 9.26 20.15
C GLU A 39 -15.66 8.49 18.83
N VAL A 40 -16.72 8.78 18.07
CA VAL A 40 -16.93 8.18 16.73
C VAL A 40 -15.81 8.57 15.77
N LYS A 41 -15.37 9.84 15.79
CA LYS A 41 -14.24 10.29 14.98
C LYS A 41 -12.96 9.52 15.35
N ASP A 42 -12.68 9.36 16.63
CA ASP A 42 -11.50 8.64 17.10
C ASP A 42 -11.52 7.16 16.70
N LEU A 43 -12.69 6.51 16.75
CA LEU A 43 -12.87 5.14 16.28
C LEU A 43 -12.65 5.00 14.76
N VAL A 44 -13.17 5.94 13.96
CA VAL A 44 -12.95 5.94 12.50
C VAL A 44 -11.47 6.16 12.18
N VAL A 45 -10.82 7.10 12.86
CA VAL A 45 -9.37 7.36 12.68
C VAL A 45 -8.55 6.14 13.10
N ALA A 46 -8.91 5.49 14.21
CA ALA A 46 -8.25 4.28 14.69
C ALA A 46 -8.40 3.13 13.67
N TYR A 47 -9.60 2.92 13.13
CA TYR A 47 -9.86 1.89 12.13
C TYR A 47 -9.09 2.14 10.84
N LEU A 48 -9.13 3.37 10.32
CA LEU A 48 -8.35 3.76 9.14
C LEU A 48 -6.86 3.51 9.36
N LYS A 49 -6.33 3.87 10.53
CA LYS A 49 -4.94 3.56 10.89
C LYS A 49 -4.69 2.05 10.94
N GLN A 50 -5.61 1.26 11.45
CA GLN A 50 -5.44 -0.18 11.59
C GLN A 50 -5.42 -0.88 10.23
N GLU A 51 -6.35 -0.52 9.35
CA GLU A 51 -6.47 -1.05 7.99
C GLU A 51 -5.39 -0.53 7.03
N THR A 52 -4.81 0.66 7.27
CA THR A 52 -3.75 1.21 6.40
C THR A 52 -2.33 0.95 6.89
N ILE A 53 -2.08 1.01 8.20
CA ILE A 53 -0.71 0.85 8.75
C ILE A 53 -0.26 -0.62 8.67
N GLY A 54 -1.19 -1.58 8.85
CA GLY A 54 -0.92 -3.00 8.67
C GLY A 54 -0.27 -3.31 7.30
N PRO A 55 -0.90 -2.94 6.18
CA PRO A 55 -0.33 -3.13 4.85
C PRO A 55 0.88 -2.22 4.56
N LEU A 56 0.92 -0.97 5.04
CA LEU A 56 2.04 -0.05 4.78
C LEU A 56 3.37 -0.56 5.35
N LYS A 57 3.35 -1.16 6.55
CA LYS A 57 4.56 -1.69 7.19
C LYS A 57 5.20 -2.81 6.35
N GLY A 58 4.40 -3.57 5.60
CA GLY A 58 4.90 -4.59 4.69
C GLY A 58 5.61 -4.01 3.46
N ILE A 59 5.06 -2.93 2.89
CA ILE A 59 5.55 -2.33 1.63
C ILE A 59 6.95 -1.74 1.79
N GLY A 60 7.28 -1.16 2.95
CA GLY A 60 8.56 -0.47 3.16
C GLY A 60 9.79 -1.33 2.84
N ARG A 61 9.79 -2.61 3.24
CA ARG A 61 10.91 -3.52 2.97
C ARG A 61 11.00 -3.92 1.50
N TYR A 62 9.88 -4.24 0.86
CA TYR A 62 9.83 -4.58 -0.56
C TYR A 62 10.22 -3.40 -1.45
N LEU A 63 9.77 -2.19 -1.11
CA LEU A 63 10.13 -0.96 -1.82
C LEU A 63 11.62 -0.68 -1.64
N GLY A 64 12.16 -0.84 -0.42
CA GLY A 64 13.60 -0.68 -0.17
C GLY A 64 14.46 -1.61 -1.01
N PHE A 65 14.14 -2.92 -1.05
CA PHE A 65 14.83 -3.87 -1.92
C PHE A 65 14.62 -3.59 -3.42
N GLY A 66 13.43 -3.12 -3.81
CA GLY A 66 13.14 -2.73 -5.18
C GLY A 66 13.99 -1.54 -5.64
N VAL A 67 14.11 -0.50 -4.82
CA VAL A 67 14.95 0.66 -5.10
C VAL A 67 16.43 0.27 -5.15
N ALA A 68 16.93 -0.45 -4.15
CA ALA A 68 18.32 -0.89 -4.12
C ALA A 68 18.66 -1.77 -5.34
N GLY A 69 17.79 -2.71 -5.69
CA GLY A 69 17.93 -3.54 -6.89
C GLY A 69 17.91 -2.72 -8.17
N SER A 70 17.02 -1.73 -8.28
CA SER A 70 16.94 -0.86 -9.46
C SER A 70 18.23 -0.05 -9.67
N VAL A 71 18.85 0.46 -8.59
CA VAL A 71 20.11 1.18 -8.65
C VAL A 71 21.24 0.27 -9.11
N LEU A 72 21.32 -0.94 -8.53
CA LEU A 72 22.35 -1.91 -8.89
C LEU A 72 22.23 -2.33 -10.37
N VAL A 73 21.01 -2.59 -10.84
CA VAL A 73 20.74 -2.91 -12.25
C VAL A 73 21.10 -1.74 -13.15
N ALA A 74 20.73 -0.50 -12.80
CA ALA A 74 21.05 0.68 -13.59
C ALA A 74 22.57 0.88 -13.74
N VAL A 75 23.32 0.75 -12.64
CA VAL A 75 24.78 0.87 -12.66
C VAL A 75 25.40 -0.24 -13.51
N GLY A 76 24.97 -1.49 -13.34
CA GLY A 76 25.46 -2.62 -14.14
C GLY A 76 25.19 -2.43 -15.64
N LEU A 77 24.01 -1.93 -16.00
CA LEU A 77 23.64 -1.67 -17.38
C LEU A 77 24.50 -0.55 -18.00
N LEU A 78 24.76 0.52 -17.26
CA LEU A 78 25.63 1.62 -17.71
C LEU A 78 27.06 1.11 -17.96
N MET A 79 27.62 0.34 -17.03
CA MET A 79 28.94 -0.25 -17.21
C MET A 79 29.00 -1.19 -18.42
N LEU A 80 27.94 -1.98 -18.64
CA LEU A 80 27.84 -2.86 -19.80
C LEU A 80 27.79 -2.09 -21.12
N ILE A 81 26.99 -1.03 -21.21
CA ILE A 81 26.87 -0.18 -22.41
C ILE A 81 28.22 0.47 -22.74
N ILE A 82 28.89 1.03 -21.73
CA ILE A 82 30.22 1.64 -21.90
C ILE A 82 31.25 0.58 -22.32
N GLY A 83 31.19 -0.62 -21.72
CA GLY A 83 32.07 -1.74 -22.08
C GLY A 83 31.88 -2.20 -23.52
N ILE A 84 30.64 -2.30 -23.99
CA ILE A 84 30.31 -2.65 -25.38
C ILE A 84 30.84 -1.59 -26.35
N LEU A 85 30.59 -0.31 -26.05
CA LEU A 85 31.11 0.79 -26.87
C LEU A 85 32.64 0.73 -26.95
N ARG A 86 33.29 0.48 -25.80
CA ARG A 86 34.75 0.36 -25.74
C ARG A 86 35.26 -0.81 -26.55
N LEU A 87 34.60 -1.97 -26.50
CA LEU A 87 34.99 -3.15 -27.26
C LEU A 87 34.83 -2.96 -28.77
N LEU A 88 33.73 -2.33 -29.19
CA LEU A 88 33.49 -1.93 -30.59
C LEU A 88 34.53 -0.92 -31.08
N GLN A 89 34.98 -0.01 -30.22
CA GLN A 89 35.99 0.98 -30.59
C GLN A 89 37.43 0.43 -30.52
N SER A 90 37.73 -0.48 -29.58
CA SER A 90 39.08 -1.02 -29.38
C SER A 90 39.43 -2.08 -30.42
N GLU A 91 38.54 -3.02 -30.68
CA GLU A 91 38.81 -4.14 -31.60
C GLU A 91 38.59 -3.74 -33.06
N THR A 92 37.73 -2.76 -33.31
CA THR A 92 37.33 -2.36 -34.67
C THR A 92 37.90 -0.99 -35.09
N GLY A 93 38.84 -0.47 -34.28
CA GLY A 93 39.40 0.88 -34.38
C GLY A 93 40.12 1.25 -35.68
N SER A 94 40.47 0.28 -36.54
CA SER A 94 40.96 0.54 -37.91
C SER A 94 39.85 0.42 -38.98
N THR A 95 38.88 -0.46 -38.77
CA THR A 95 37.79 -0.78 -39.71
C THR A 95 36.68 0.28 -39.73
N PHE A 96 36.39 0.94 -38.61
CA PHE A 96 35.36 2.00 -38.53
C PHE A 96 35.96 3.42 -38.53
N THR A 97 37.01 3.65 -39.32
CA THR A 97 37.64 4.97 -39.44
C THR A 97 37.00 5.82 -40.56
N GLY A 98 37.07 7.15 -40.43
CA GLY A 98 36.50 8.09 -41.41
C GLY A 98 34.96 8.20 -41.34
N ASN A 99 34.29 7.96 -42.47
CA ASN A 99 32.83 8.16 -42.61
C ASN A 99 31.96 7.12 -41.86
N LEU A 100 32.57 6.08 -41.29
CA LEU A 100 31.89 5.01 -40.52
C LEU A 100 32.04 5.17 -39.00
N SER A 101 32.68 6.24 -38.54
CA SER A 101 32.91 6.52 -37.10
C SER A 101 31.63 6.67 -36.27
N TRP A 102 30.49 6.95 -36.90
CA TRP A 102 29.18 7.03 -36.25
C TRP A 102 28.56 5.64 -35.95
N LEU A 103 28.99 4.60 -36.67
CA LEU A 103 28.38 3.27 -36.61
C LEU A 103 28.51 2.59 -35.22
N PRO A 104 29.67 2.64 -34.52
CA PRO A 104 29.79 2.10 -33.16
C PRO A 104 28.79 2.71 -32.18
N TYR A 105 28.52 4.01 -32.30
CA TYR A 105 27.56 4.71 -31.46
C TYR A 105 26.12 4.28 -31.78
N LEU A 106 25.78 4.12 -33.06
CA LEU A 106 24.45 3.67 -33.47
C LEU A 106 24.17 2.23 -33.02
N ILE A 107 25.14 1.32 -33.13
CA ILE A 107 25.02 -0.06 -32.63
C ILE A 107 24.84 -0.05 -31.10
N THR A 108 25.66 0.73 -30.39
CA THR A 108 25.55 0.83 -28.93
C THR A 108 24.19 1.39 -28.50
N ALA A 109 23.67 2.40 -29.20
CA ALA A 109 22.35 2.98 -28.95
C ALA A 109 21.22 1.96 -29.21
N ALA A 110 21.33 1.16 -30.27
CA ALA A 110 20.38 0.08 -30.54
C ALA A 110 20.38 -0.97 -29.41
N ILE A 111 21.56 -1.40 -28.94
CA ILE A 111 21.69 -2.33 -27.82
C ILE A 111 21.08 -1.75 -26.53
N ALA A 112 21.37 -0.49 -26.23
CA ALA A 112 20.76 0.20 -25.08
C ALA A 112 19.23 0.22 -25.17
N THR A 113 18.68 0.46 -26.36
CA THR A 113 17.23 0.44 -26.61
C THR A 113 16.63 -0.94 -26.39
N VAL A 114 17.31 -2.01 -26.82
CA VAL A 114 16.88 -3.40 -26.57
C VAL A 114 16.83 -3.67 -25.06
N PHE A 115 17.85 -3.27 -24.29
CA PHE A 115 17.83 -3.44 -22.85
C PHE A 115 16.67 -2.68 -22.20
N LEU A 116 16.42 -1.43 -22.60
CA LEU A 116 15.28 -0.66 -22.10
C LEU A 116 13.95 -1.34 -22.42
N ALA A 117 13.79 -1.89 -23.62
CA ALA A 117 12.60 -2.63 -24.01
C ALA A 117 12.40 -3.89 -23.15
N ILE A 118 13.48 -4.65 -22.90
CA ILE A 118 13.44 -5.83 -22.03
C ILE A 118 13.05 -5.43 -20.60
N THR A 119 13.66 -4.38 -20.03
CA THR A 119 13.31 -3.88 -18.69
C THR A 119 11.85 -3.44 -18.64
N ALA A 120 11.36 -2.73 -19.65
CA ALA A 120 9.96 -2.29 -19.73
C ALA A 120 8.99 -3.49 -19.81
N ILE A 121 9.34 -4.53 -20.55
CA ILE A 121 8.56 -5.78 -20.61
C ILE A 121 8.60 -6.51 -19.28
N ALA A 122 9.76 -6.59 -18.64
CA ALA A 122 9.93 -7.28 -17.36
C ALA A 122 9.06 -6.65 -16.25
N ILE A 123 8.97 -5.32 -16.21
CA ILE A 123 8.10 -4.59 -15.27
C ILE A 123 6.62 -4.91 -15.47
N ARG A 124 6.19 -5.16 -16.72
CA ARG A 124 4.78 -5.43 -17.06
C ARG A 124 4.31 -6.85 -16.72
N ARG A 125 5.21 -7.76 -16.37
CA ARG A 125 4.83 -9.16 -16.06
C ARG A 125 4.12 -9.22 -14.70
N GLN A 126 2.82 -9.53 -14.71
CA GLN A 126 2.08 -9.76 -13.47
C GLN A 126 2.49 -11.12 -12.86
N PRO A 127 2.80 -11.18 -11.55
CA PRO A 127 3.01 -12.46 -10.89
C PRO A 127 1.71 -13.25 -10.87
N LYS A 128 1.77 -14.54 -11.24
CA LYS A 128 0.62 -15.45 -11.12
C LYS A 128 0.22 -15.50 -9.64
N ARG A 129 -0.96 -14.96 -9.32
CA ARG A 129 -1.57 -15.11 -8.00
C ARG A 129 -1.95 -16.57 -7.82
N PHE A 130 -1.33 -17.24 -6.85
CA PHE A 130 -1.76 -18.54 -6.33
C PHE A 130 -2.75 -18.32 -5.20
#